data_AF-A0AAV9MIF9-F1
#
_entry.id   AF-A0AAV9MIF9-F1
#
_cell.length_a   1.000
_cell.length_b   1.000
_cell.length_c   1.000
_cell.angle_alpha   90.00
_cell.angle_beta   90.00
_cell.angle_gamma   90.00
#
_symmetry.space_group_name_H-M   'P 1'
#
loop_
_entity.id
_entity.type
_entity.pdbx_description
1 polymer ?
#
loop_
_entity_poly.entity_id
_entity_poly.type
_entity_poly.pdbx_seq_one_letter_code
_entity_poly.pdbx_strand_id
1 'polypeptide(L)'
;MFSNSDSKRLPEEKETLLINYVLVLTLFADDYCSDPSDIANHLKINVVALQPFYEYLCGKPVHEKNVALVTLLVPLVFTSVKRKRRS
;
A
#
# COMPACT_ATOMS: atom_id res chain seq x y z
N MET A 1 10.17 -11.42 -24.99
CA MET A 1 10.32 -10.96 -23.59
C MET A 1 9.00 -11.29 -22.89
N PHE A 2 9.04 -12.15 -21.87
CA PHE A 2 7.90 -12.77 -21.15
C PHE A 2 7.09 -13.82 -21.93
N SER A 3 7.73 -14.97 -22.17
CA SER A 3 7.00 -16.20 -22.49
C SER A 3 6.48 -16.80 -21.17
N ASN A 4 5.22 -16.51 -20.84
CA ASN A 4 4.57 -17.05 -19.65
C ASN A 4 3.92 -18.39 -19.99
N SER A 5 4.58 -19.48 -19.60
CA SER A 5 3.93 -20.79 -19.50
C SER A 5 3.07 -20.84 -18.23
N ASP A 6 1.75 -20.91 -18.43
CA ASP A 6 0.75 -21.56 -17.58
C ASP A 6 0.69 -21.22 -16.08
N SER A 7 0.56 -19.93 -15.79
CA SER A 7 -0.18 -19.46 -14.62
C SER A 7 -1.00 -18.24 -15.03
N LYS A 8 -2.33 -18.38 -15.06
CA LYS A 8 -3.27 -17.25 -15.27
C LYS A 8 -3.20 -16.21 -14.14
N ARG A 9 -2.46 -16.49 -13.05
CA ARG A 9 -2.28 -15.63 -11.89
C ARG A 9 -0.95 -14.91 -11.97
N LEU A 10 -0.98 -13.62 -11.66
CA LEU A 10 0.23 -12.82 -11.50
C LEU A 10 1.08 -13.40 -10.36
N PRO A 11 2.42 -13.33 -10.47
CA PRO A 11 3.30 -13.58 -9.34
C PRO A 11 2.96 -12.62 -8.18
N GLU A 12 2.95 -13.13 -6.95
CA GLU A 12 2.59 -12.38 -5.73
C GLU A 12 3.38 -11.07 -5.58
N GLU A 13 4.67 -11.09 -5.94
CA GLU A 13 5.53 -9.89 -5.92
C GLU A 13 5.04 -8.80 -6.86
N LYS A 14 4.49 -9.17 -8.02
CA LYS A 14 3.96 -8.24 -9.02
C LYS A 14 2.61 -7.67 -8.59
N GLU A 15 1.77 -8.49 -7.98
CA GLU A 15 0.50 -8.05 -7.39
C GLU A 15 0.74 -7.05 -6.25
N THR A 16 1.66 -7.38 -5.33
CA THR A 16 2.09 -6.49 -4.24
C THR A 16 2.60 -5.15 -4.77
N LEU A 17 3.42 -5.18 -5.83
CA LEU A 17 3.95 -3.98 -6.45
C LEU A 17 2.84 -3.11 -7.06
N LEU A 18 1.88 -3.72 -7.77
CA LEU A 18 0.75 -3.01 -8.36
C LEU A 18 -0.14 -2.36 -7.30
N ILE A 19 -0.43 -3.06 -6.20
CA ILE A 19 -1.21 -2.51 -5.08
C ILE A 19 -0.51 -1.28 -4.50
N ASN A 20 0.81 -1.35 -4.27
CA ASN A 20 1.60 -0.21 -3.79
C ASN A 20 1.52 1.00 -4.74
N TYR A 21 1.65 0.77 -6.05
CA TYR A 21 1.56 1.85 -7.03
C TYR A 21 0.18 2.49 -7.06
N VAL A 22 -0.89 1.68 -7.06
CA VAL A 22 -2.26 2.20 -7.05
C VAL A 22 -2.50 3.02 -5.78
N LEU A 23 -2.08 2.51 -4.61
CA LEU A 23 -2.22 3.23 -3.33
C LEU A 23 -1.51 4.58 -3.34
N VAL A 24 -0.28 4.65 -3.85
CA VAL A 24 0.45 5.93 -3.95
C VAL A 24 -0.27 6.91 -4.88
N LEU A 25 -0.77 6.43 -6.02
CA LEU A 25 -1.50 7.27 -6.98
C LEU A 25 -2.83 7.77 -6.43
N THR A 26 -3.59 6.92 -5.74
CA THR A 26 -4.86 7.31 -5.12
C THR A 26 -4.63 8.27 -3.96
N LEU A 27 -3.66 7.99 -3.10
CA LEU A 27 -3.28 8.93 -2.04
C LEU A 27 -2.81 10.26 -2.61
N PHE A 28 -2.02 10.27 -3.69
CA PHE A 28 -1.61 11.50 -4.35
C PHE A 28 -2.79 12.31 -4.91
N ALA A 29 -3.80 11.63 -5.47
CA ALA A 29 -4.99 12.28 -5.99
C ALA A 29 -5.91 12.84 -4.87
N ASP A 30 -5.91 12.21 -3.69
CA ASP A 30 -6.73 12.57 -2.53
C ASP A 30 -5.97 13.45 -1.52
N ASP A 31 -5.01 14.26 -1.96
CA ASP A 31 -4.18 15.13 -1.09
C ASP A 31 -3.58 14.37 0.13
N TYR A 32 -3.18 13.13 -0.11
CA TYR A 32 -2.56 12.21 0.85
C TYR A 32 -3.46 11.77 2.02
N CYS A 33 -4.78 11.94 1.89
CA CYS A 33 -5.76 11.57 2.90
C CYS A 33 -6.91 10.77 2.25
N SER A 34 -7.02 9.47 2.55
CA SER A 34 -8.05 8.61 1.95
C SER A 34 -8.54 7.56 2.95
N ASP A 35 -9.81 7.15 2.83
CA ASP A 35 -10.41 6.08 3.64
C ASP A 35 -9.94 4.71 3.11
N PRO A 36 -9.27 3.88 3.93
CA PRO A 36 -8.86 2.53 3.54
C PRO A 36 -10.01 1.65 3.02
N SER A 37 -11.24 1.90 3.46
CA SER A 37 -12.44 1.15 3.08
C SER A 37 -12.81 1.37 1.62
N ASP A 38 -12.68 2.60 1.14
CA ASP A 38 -13.00 2.95 -0.24
C ASP A 38 -12.01 2.32 -1.21
N ILE A 39 -10.71 2.37 -0.88
CA ILE A 39 -9.67 1.77 -1.71
C ILE A 39 -9.74 0.23 -1.69
N ALA A 40 -10.07 -0.37 -0.54
CA ALA A 40 -10.32 -1.81 -0.44
C ALA A 40 -11.48 -2.25 -1.35
N ASN A 41 -12.55 -1.46 -1.41
CA ASN A 41 -13.67 -1.70 -2.31
C ASN A 41 -13.26 -1.59 -3.79
N HIS A 42 -12.46 -0.57 -4.16
CA HIS A 42 -11.97 -0.40 -5.52
C HIS A 42 -11.05 -1.55 -5.97
N LEU A 43 -10.14 -1.97 -5.09
CA LEU A 43 -9.20 -3.06 -5.35
C LEU A 43 -9.83 -4.45 -5.17
N LYS A 44 -11.05 -4.53 -4.63
CA LYS A 44 -11.77 -5.77 -4.28
C LYS A 44 -10.95 -6.68 -3.38
N ILE A 45 -10.26 -6.08 -2.41
CA ILE A 45 -9.47 -6.78 -1.40
C ILE A 45 -9.99 -6.43 -0.01
N ASN A 46 -9.73 -7.30 0.96
CA ASN A 46 -10.14 -7.06 2.34
C ASN A 46 -9.37 -5.85 2.91
N VAL A 47 -10.05 -4.94 3.60
CA VAL A 47 -9.45 -3.79 4.31
C VAL A 47 -8.29 -4.22 5.22
N VAL A 48 -8.43 -5.36 5.90
CA VAL A 48 -7.39 -5.92 6.77
C VAL A 48 -6.14 -6.31 5.98
N ALA A 49 -6.31 -6.78 4.74
CA ALA A 49 -5.18 -7.10 3.86
C ALA A 49 -4.49 -5.84 3.31
N LEU A 50 -5.19 -4.69 3.29
CA LEU A 50 -4.67 -3.41 2.83
C LEU A 50 -3.84 -2.69 3.91
N GLN A 51 -4.12 -2.96 5.19
CA GLN A 51 -3.42 -2.40 6.34
C GLN A 51 -1.88 -2.46 6.24
N PRO A 52 -1.22 -3.59 5.95
CA PRO A 52 0.24 -3.65 5.87
C PRO A 52 0.82 -2.77 4.74
N PHE A 53 0.07 -2.55 3.66
CA PHE A 53 0.50 -1.68 2.56
C PHE A 53 0.48 -0.20 2.99
N TYR A 54 -0.57 0.21 3.70
CA TYR A 54 -0.62 1.55 4.28
C TYR A 54 0.45 1.76 5.34
N GLU A 55 0.70 0.78 6.21
CA GLU A 55 1.76 0.85 7.21
C GLU A 55 3.15 0.99 6.55
N TYR A 56 3.37 0.28 5.43
CA TYR A 56 4.60 0.37 4.67
C TYR A 56 4.78 1.74 4.00
N LEU A 57 3.71 2.28 3.39
CA LEU A 57 3.76 3.51 2.60
C LEU A 57 3.70 4.78 3.46
N CYS A 58 2.79 4.82 4.44
CA CYS A 58 2.42 6.02 5.18
C CYS A 58 2.88 6.00 6.65
N GLY A 59 3.34 4.85 7.15
CA GLY A 59 3.57 4.65 8.57
C GLY A 59 2.27 4.33 9.32
N LYS A 60 2.27 4.47 10.65
CA LYS A 60 1.14 4.03 11.48
C LYS A 60 -0.12 4.86 11.18
N PRO A 61 -1.29 4.23 10.98
CA PRO A 61 -2.55 4.96 10.81
C PRO A 61 -2.84 5.81 12.05
N VAL A 62 -3.35 7.03 11.84
CA VAL A 62 -3.78 7.93 12.90
C VAL A 62 -5.29 7.85 12.98
N HIS A 63 -5.82 7.46 14.14
CA HIS A 63 -7.27 7.45 14.36
C HIS A 63 -7.75 8.85 14.67
N GLU A 64 -8.62 9.39 13.82
CA GLU A 64 -9.30 10.66 14.07
C GLU A 64 -10.81 10.41 14.06
N LYS A 65 -11.50 10.76 15.16
CA LYS A 65 -12.97 10.70 15.28
C LYS A 65 -13.61 9.37 14.83
N ASN A 66 -13.08 8.24 15.32
CA ASN A 66 -13.51 6.87 15.01
C ASN A 66 -13.24 6.37 13.58
N VAL A 67 -12.55 7.15 12.74
CA VAL A 67 -12.11 6.71 11.40
C VAL A 67 -10.59 6.47 11.45
N ALA A 68 -10.15 5.37 10.86
CA ALA A 68 -8.72 5.11 10.65
C ALA A 68 -8.27 5.93 9.43
N LEU A 69 -7.64 7.08 9.66
CA LEU A 69 -7.08 7.89 8.58
C LEU A 69 -5.61 7.54 8.40
N VAL A 70 -5.20 7.47 7.14
CA VAL A 70 -3.82 7.27 6.77
C VAL A 70 -3.33 8.56 6.11
N THR A 71 -2.37 9.23 6.75
CA THR A 71 -1.75 10.43 6.22
C THR A 71 -0.34 10.10 5.78
N LEU A 72 -0.07 10.26 4.48
CA LEU A 72 1.27 10.09 3.93
C LEU A 72 2.09 11.36 4.20
N LEU A 73 3.20 11.22 4.94
CA LEU A 73 4.08 12.35 5.24
C LEU A 73 4.73 12.88 3.95
N VAL A 74 4.56 14.18 3.69
CA VAL A 74 5.21 14.87 2.57
C VAL A 74 6.47 15.59 3.09
N PRO A 75 7.65 15.43 2.46
CA PRO A 75 7.89 14.63 1.26
C PRO A 75 7.93 13.13 1.56
N LEU A 76 7.45 12.32 0.59
CA LEU A 76 7.33 10.88 0.66
C LEU A 76 8.66 10.22 1.11
N VAL A 77 8.75 9.83 2.38
CA VAL A 77 9.96 9.20 2.92
C VAL A 77 9.83 7.69 2.82
N PHE A 78 10.45 7.09 1.80
CA PHE A 78 10.61 5.64 1.75
C PHE A 78 11.48 5.20 2.93
N THR A 79 10.90 4.49 3.90
CA THR A 79 11.69 3.93 5.00
C THR A 79 12.65 2.91 4.43
N SER A 80 13.95 3.23 4.45
CA SER A 80 14.97 2.29 4.01
C SER A 80 14.91 1.07 4.93
N VAL A 81 14.68 -0.11 4.36
CA VAL A 81 14.70 -1.37 5.10
C VAL A 81 16.05 -1.44 5.81
N LYS A 82 16.05 -1.29 7.14
CA LYS A 82 17.27 -1.38 7.94
C LYS A 82 17.77 -2.81 7.83
N ARG A 83 18.70 -3.06 6.90
CA ARG A 83 19.45 -4.32 6.83
C ARG A 83 20.16 -4.49 8.17
N LYS A 84 19.60 -5.35 9.01
CA LYS A 84 20.22 -5.76 10.27
C LYS A 84 21.52 -6.48 9.88
N ARG A 85 22.66 -5.79 10.00
CA ARG A 85 23.98 -6.44 9.90
C ARG A 85 23.98 -7.54 10.95
N ARG A 86 24.01 -8.80 10.53
CA ARG A 86 24.38 -9.90 11.42
C ARG A 86 25.85 -9.68 11.74
N SER A 87 26.12 -9.28 12.98
CA SER A 87 27.45 -9.39 13.59
C SER A 87 27.74 -10.85 13.91
#